data_AF-A0A9C7UJC9-F1
#
_entry.id   AF-A0A9C7UJC9-F1
#
_cell.length_a   1.000
_cell.length_b   1.000
_cell.length_c   1.000
_cell.angle_alpha   90.00
_cell.angle_beta   90.00
_cell.angle_gamma   90.00
#
_symmetry.space_group_name_H-M   'P 1'
#
loop_
_entity.id
_entity.type
_entity.pdbx_description
1 polymer ?
#
loop_
_entity_poly.entity_id
_entity_poly.type
_entity_poly.pdbx_seq_one_letter_code
_entity_poly.pdbx_strand_id
1 'polypeptide(L)' 'MLPGHVSIPNGFGLDNEDGTRSGIAPNELTSLDDRDKFAGTPHHKFVPARIEAAG' A
#
# COMPACT_ATOMS: atom_id res chain seq x y z
N MET A 1 -10.13 6.17 -13.14
CA MET A 1 -8.96 5.27 -13.11
C MET A 1 -8.95 4.45 -14.38
N LEU A 2 -7.77 4.10 -14.90
CA LEU A 2 -7.66 3.20 -16.06
C LEU A 2 -7.92 1.75 -15.63
N PRO A 3 -8.39 0.87 -16.53
CA PRO A 3 -8.45 -0.56 -16.28
C PRO A 3 -7.10 -1.10 -15.75
N GLY A 4 -7.16 -2.03 -14.80
CA GLY A 4 -5.97 -2.59 -14.14
C GLY A 4 -5.40 -1.74 -12.99
N HIS A 5 -6.02 -0.62 -12.62
CA HIS A 5 -5.60 0.20 -11.48
C HIS A 5 -6.67 0.22 -10.37
N VAL A 6 -6.20 0.18 -9.13
CA VAL A 6 -6.99 0.41 -7.92
C VAL A 6 -6.35 1.52 -7.10
N SER A 7 -7.14 2.33 -6.41
CA SER A 7 -6.63 3.28 -5.42
C SER A 7 -7.05 2.85 -4.03
N ILE A 8 -6.09 2.81 -3.11
CA ILE A 8 -6.34 2.62 -1.68
C ILE A 8 -5.91 3.92 -0.99
N PRO A 9 -6.75 4.51 -0.12
CA PRO A 9 -6.39 5.71 0.62
C PRO A 9 -5.27 5.42 1.62
N ASN A 10 -4.29 6.32 1.70
CA ASN A 10 -3.30 6.32 2.79
C ASN A 10 -3.93 6.85 4.10
N GLY A 11 -3.32 6.50 5.23
CA GLY A 11 -3.75 6.97 6.57
C GLY A 11 -4.50 5.94 7.41
N PHE A 12 -4.66 4.71 6.90
CA PHE A 12 -5.20 3.56 7.64
C PHE A 12 -4.08 2.68 8.23
N GLY A 13 -4.46 1.64 8.97
CA GLY A 13 -3.57 0.73 9.69
C GLY A 13 -3.18 1.22 11.08
N LEU A 14 -3.94 2.15 11.66
CA LEU A 14 -3.72 2.66 13.00
C LEU A 14 -4.36 1.75 14.05
N ASP A 15 -3.60 1.43 15.09
CA ASP A 15 -4.11 0.76 16.28
C ASP A 15 -4.67 1.82 17.24
N ASN A 16 -5.96 1.70 17.55
CA ASN A 16 -6.68 2.64 18.40
C ASN A 16 -6.55 2.24 19.89
N GLU A 17 -6.84 3.17 20.80
CA GLU A 17 -6.74 2.92 22.25
C GLU A 17 -7.69 1.82 22.76
N ASP A 18 -8.79 1.57 22.06
CA ASP A 18 -9.75 0.49 22.36
C ASP A 18 -9.28 -0.88 21.84
N GLY A 19 -8.07 -0.96 21.25
CA GLY A 19 -7.48 -2.17 20.70
C GLY A 19 -7.97 -2.53 19.30
N THR A 20 -8.83 -1.71 18.68
CA THR A 20 -9.27 -1.93 17.29
C THR A 20 -8.25 -1.38 16.30
N ARG A 21 -8.22 -1.94 15.08
CA ARG A 21 -7.43 -1.43 13.97
C ARG A 21 -8.30 -0.78 12.91
N SER A 22 -7.95 0.45 12.53
CA SER A 22 -8.64 1.21 11.49
C SER A 22 -8.12 0.84 10.10
N GLY A 23 -8.79 -0.08 9.39
CA GLY A 23 -8.42 -0.48 8.02
C GLY A 23 -7.05 -1.18 7.94
N ILE A 24 -6.39 -1.11 6.78
CA ILE A 24 -5.05 -1.70 6.56
C ILE A 24 -4.02 -0.61 6.29
N ALA A 25 -2.74 -0.85 6.64
CA ALA A 25 -1.64 0.04 6.29
C ALA A 25 -1.20 -0.21 4.84
N PRO A 26 -1.51 0.67 3.86
CA PRO A 26 -1.19 0.39 2.46
C PRO A 26 0.32 0.32 2.18
N ASN A 27 1.12 0.94 3.05
CA ASN A 27 2.57 0.90 2.97
C ASN A 27 3.15 -0.51 3.18
N GLU A 28 2.42 -1.44 3.78
CA GLU A 28 2.84 -2.85 3.92
C GLU A 28 2.90 -3.58 2.57
N LEU A 29 2.27 -3.03 1.53
CA LEU A 29 2.35 -3.56 0.16
C LEU A 29 3.59 -3.07 -0.60
N THR A 30 4.36 -2.13 -0.02
CA THR A 30 5.51 -1.50 -0.70
C THR A 30 6.80 -2.31 -0.52
N SER A 31 7.78 -2.09 -1.39
CA SER A 31 9.10 -2.72 -1.30
C SER A 31 10.21 -1.68 -1.30
N LEU A 32 11.25 -1.90 -0.49
CA LEU A 32 12.48 -1.09 -0.50
C LEU A 32 13.33 -1.33 -1.76
N ASP A 33 13.16 -2.49 -2.40
CA ASP A 33 13.89 -2.85 -3.61
C ASP A 33 13.27 -2.20 -4.86
N ASP A 34 11.99 -1.81 -4.79
CA ASP A 34 11.30 -1.10 -5.87
C ASP A 34 11.50 0.42 -5.75
N ARG A 35 12.60 0.88 -6.35
CA ARG A 35 13.05 2.26 -6.30
C ARG A 35 13.78 2.65 -7.57
N ASP A 36 13.89 3.95 -7.77
CA ASP A 36 14.73 4.49 -8.85
C ASP A 36 16.18 4.01 -8.68
N LYS A 37 16.78 3.55 -9.78
CA LYS A 37 18.11 2.92 -9.77
C LYS A 37 19.29 3.89 -9.52
N PHE A 38 19.07 5.20 -9.65
CA PHE A 38 20.12 6.20 -9.50
C PHE A 38 19.95 7.01 -8.21
N ALA A 39 18.75 7.53 -7.98
CA ALA A 39 18.43 8.36 -6.83
C ALA A 39 18.02 7.55 -5.60
N GLY A 40 17.62 6.27 -5.78
CA GLY A 40 17.17 5.41 -4.69
C GLY A 40 15.78 5.79 -4.12
N THR A 41 15.07 6.72 -4.75
CA THR A 41 13.73 7.15 -4.34
C THR A 41 12.72 6.01 -4.53
N PRO A 42 11.94 5.63 -3.50
CA PRO A 42 11.02 4.50 -3.58
C PRO A 42 9.79 4.80 -4.44
N HIS A 43 9.37 3.83 -5.27
CA HIS A 43 8.17 3.94 -6.12
C HIS A 43 6.85 3.70 -5.37
N HIS A 44 6.85 3.74 -4.03
CA HIS A 44 5.77 3.40 -3.09
C HIS A 44 4.38 4.07 -3.27
N LYS A 45 4.19 4.89 -4.31
CA LYS A 45 2.88 5.41 -4.75
C LYS A 45 2.24 4.61 -5.90
N PHE A 46 3.03 3.77 -6.57
CA PHE A 46 2.60 2.88 -7.64
C PHE A 46 3.16 1.49 -7.37
N VAL A 47 2.34 0.63 -6.77
CA VAL A 47 2.75 -0.69 -6.31
C VAL A 47 2.06 -1.75 -7.18
N PRO A 48 2.81 -2.63 -7.88
CA PRO A 48 2.22 -3.80 -8.52
C PRO A 48 1.57 -4.72 -7.48
N ALA A 49 0.32 -5.10 -7.71
CA ALA A 49 -0.43 -5.95 -6.78
C ALA A 49 -1.33 -6.94 -7.53
N ARG A 50 -1.70 -8.03 -6.85
CA ARG A 50 -2.73 -8.97 -7.27
C ARG A 50 -3.94 -8.79 -6.36
N ILE A 51 -5.14 -8.73 -6.95
CA ILE A 51 -6.40 -8.64 -6.20
C ILE A 51 -7.07 -10.01 -6.24
N GLU A 52 -7.47 -10.50 -5.07
CA GLU A 52 -8.18 -11.75 -4.88
C GLU A 52 -9.34 -11.53 -3.90
N ALA A 53 -10.35 -12.41 -3.95
CA ALA A 53 -11.41 -12.39 -2.94
C ALA A 53 -10.84 -12.74 -1.57
N ALA A 54 -11.30 -12.05 -0.52
CA ALA A 54 -11.05 -12.48 0.84
C ALA A 54 -11.78 -13.80 1.10
N GLY A 55 -11.11 -14.75 1.75
CA GLY A 55 -11.67 -16.03 2.17
C GLY A 55 -12.63 -15.91 3.35
#